data_AF-A0A2V7D9L0-F1
#
_entry.id   AF-A0A2V7D9L0-F1
#
_cell.length_a   1.000
_cell.length_b   1.000
_cell.length_c   1.000
_cell.angle_alpha   90.00
_cell.angle_beta   90.00
_cell.angle_gamma   90.00
#
_symmetry.space_group_name_H-M   'P 1'
#
loop_
_entity.id
_entity.type
_entity.pdbx_description
1 polymer ?
#
loop_
_entity_poly.entity_id
_entity_poly.type
_entity_poly.pdbx_seq_one_letter_code
_entity_poly.pdbx_strand_id
1 'polypeptide(L)'
;MMTRRTFVKSGACALVALAAPPRFLLRAVEAAAGRRKVLVAIFQRGAVDGLSMVPPYGDVAYAAVRPGIALQPPSHGESERAVDLDGFFALHPSLAPLLPLWRDRALAVVHACGSPDTTRSHFDAQDYMETGTPGVKSTPDGWLAR
;
A
#
# COMPACT_ATOMS: atom_id res chain seq x y z
N MET A 1 36.08 45.01 29.95
CA MET A 1 36.02 44.14 31.15
C MET A 1 34.61 43.60 31.29
N MET A 2 34.45 42.29 31.44
CA MET A 2 33.14 41.64 31.56
C MET A 2 32.62 41.80 33.00
N THR A 3 31.47 42.45 33.19
CA THR A 3 30.91 42.62 34.54
C THR A 3 30.08 41.39 34.93
N ARG A 4 29.97 41.10 36.25
CA ARG A 4 29.12 40.00 36.76
C ARG A 4 27.68 40.10 36.25
N ARG A 5 27.16 41.33 36.12
CA ARG A 5 25.81 41.60 35.60
C ARG A 5 25.70 41.25 34.11
N THR A 6 26.72 41.57 33.32
CA THR A 6 26.76 41.21 31.90
C THR A 6 26.84 39.69 31.74
N PHE A 7 27.67 39.01 32.53
CA PHE A 7 27.80 37.55 32.51
C PHE A 7 26.49 36.83 32.83
N VAL A 8 25.79 37.22 33.90
CA VAL A 8 24.51 36.62 34.29
C VAL A 8 23.43 36.87 33.24
N LYS A 9 23.35 38.09 32.69
CA LYS A 9 22.38 38.41 31.63
C LYS A 9 22.64 37.60 30.35
N SER A 10 23.89 37.51 29.92
CA SER A 10 24.26 36.74 28.73
C SER A 10 24.04 35.23 28.94
N GLY A 11 24.36 34.70 30.13
CA GLY A 11 24.08 33.30 30.49
C GLY A 11 22.60 32.97 30.53
N ALA A 12 21.76 33.85 31.08
CA ALA A 12 20.31 33.69 31.08
C ALA A 12 19.73 33.70 29.66
N CYS A 13 20.18 34.60 28.79
CA CYS A 13 19.78 34.61 27.38
C CYS A 13 20.19 33.34 26.63
N ALA A 14 21.39 32.81 26.90
CA ALA A 14 21.85 31.56 26.30
C ALA A 14 21.01 30.35 26.77
N LEU A 15 20.63 30.30 28.04
CA LEU A 15 19.76 29.24 28.58
C LEU A 15 18.36 29.28 27.95
N VAL A 16 17.78 30.47 27.75
CA VAL A 16 16.48 30.61 27.07
C VAL A 16 16.57 30.16 25.61
N ALA A 17 17.65 30.51 24.89
CA ALA A 17 17.85 30.11 23.51
C ALA A 17 18.03 28.59 23.34
N LEU A 18 18.64 27.92 24.32
CA LEU A 18 18.82 26.46 24.33
C LEU A 18 17.56 25.70 24.81
N ALA A 19 16.79 26.27 25.74
CA ALA A 19 15.58 25.66 26.28
C ALA A 19 14.37 25.78 25.34
N ALA A 20 14.36 26.78 24.47
CA ALA A 20 13.30 27.02 23.49
C ALA A 20 13.89 27.11 22.07
N PRO A 21 14.41 26.00 21.51
CA PRO A 21 14.96 26.02 20.18
C PRO A 21 13.88 26.48 19.18
N PRO A 22 14.24 27.32 18.20
CA PRO A 22 13.34 27.69 17.12
C PRO A 22 12.69 26.45 16.49
N ARG A 23 11.37 26.54 16.24
CA ARG A 23 10.57 25.41 15.73
C ARG A 23 11.11 24.79 14.43
N PHE A 24 11.87 25.56 13.64
CA PHE A 24 12.52 25.04 12.43
C PHE A 24 13.63 24.02 12.72
N LEU A 25 14.38 24.17 13.83
CA LEU A 25 15.40 23.20 14.24
C LEU A 25 14.76 21.89 14.70
N LEU A 26 13.66 21.95 15.46
CA LEU A 26 12.89 20.77 15.84
C LEU A 26 12.34 20.02 14.62
N ARG A 27 11.78 20.74 13.64
CA ARG A 27 11.32 20.16 12.38
C ARG A 27 12.46 19.55 11.55
N ALA A 28 13.63 20.16 11.56
CA ALA A 28 14.81 19.63 10.87
C ALA A 28 15.30 18.32 11.51
N VAL A 29 15.28 18.23 12.85
CA VAL A 29 15.61 17.01 13.59
C VAL A 29 14.56 15.91 13.36
N GLU A 30 13.26 16.24 13.37
CA GLU A 30 12.19 15.30 13.03
C GLU A 30 12.30 14.80 11.58
N ALA A 31 12.65 15.68 10.64
CA ALA A 31 12.88 15.29 9.25
C ALA A 31 14.15 14.44 9.08
N ALA A 32 15.17 14.66 9.93
CA ALA A 32 16.40 13.89 9.97
C ALA A 32 16.24 12.52 10.64
N ALA A 33 15.18 12.31 11.45
CA ALA A 33 14.86 11.03 12.10
C ALA A 33 14.39 9.93 11.12
N GLY A 34 14.47 10.19 9.80
CA GLY A 34 14.07 9.27 8.75
C GLY A 34 12.61 9.46 8.36
N ARG A 35 12.30 9.27 7.06
CA ARG A 35 10.91 9.28 6.60
C ARG A 35 10.15 8.18 7.31
N ARG A 36 9.08 8.55 8.02
CA ARG A 36 8.10 7.58 8.56
C ARG A 36 7.61 6.72 7.40
N LYS A 37 7.80 5.41 7.50
CA LYS A 37 7.27 4.47 6.50
C LYS A 37 5.75 4.50 6.64
N VAL A 38 5.06 4.88 5.56
CA VAL A 38 3.59 4.90 5.51
C VAL A 38 3.16 3.72 4.67
N LEU A 39 2.36 2.84 5.27
CA LEU A 39 1.66 1.78 4.58
C LEU A 39 0.25 2.27 4.24
N VAL A 40 -0.15 2.17 2.97
CA VAL A 40 -1.53 2.40 2.53
C VAL A 40 -2.14 1.05 2.16
N ALA A 41 -3.06 0.56 2.97
CA ALA A 41 -3.81 -0.66 2.68
C ALA A 41 -5.17 -0.30 2.08
N ILE A 42 -5.46 -0.80 0.89
CA ILE A 42 -6.74 -0.59 0.20
C ILE A 42 -7.51 -1.91 0.24
N PHE A 43 -8.60 -1.95 1.01
CA PHE A 43 -9.51 -3.10 1.05
C PHE A 43 -10.68 -2.89 0.09
N GLN A 44 -10.75 -3.71 -0.95
CA GLN A 44 -11.84 -3.66 -1.94
C GLN A 44 -13.05 -4.43 -1.44
N ARG A 45 -13.83 -3.80 -0.55
CA ARG A 45 -15.07 -4.36 0.00
C ARG A 45 -16.09 -4.58 -1.12
N GLY A 46 -16.80 -5.71 -1.08
CA GLY A 46 -17.80 -6.07 -2.10
C GLY A 46 -17.36 -7.15 -3.08
N ALA A 47 -16.27 -7.86 -2.77
CA ALA A 47 -15.68 -8.94 -3.56
C ALA A 47 -15.16 -8.48 -4.93
N VAL A 48 -13.87 -8.13 -4.96
CA VAL A 48 -13.20 -7.89 -6.24
C VAL A 48 -13.03 -9.19 -7.02
N ASP A 49 -13.36 -9.14 -8.30
CA ASP A 49 -13.07 -10.20 -9.24
C ASP A 49 -11.63 -10.07 -9.78
N GLY A 50 -10.70 -10.78 -9.15
CA GLY A 50 -9.29 -10.77 -9.54
C GLY A 50 -9.03 -11.21 -10.98
N LEU A 51 -9.89 -12.06 -11.54
CA LEU A 51 -9.82 -12.53 -12.93
C LEU A 51 -10.38 -11.51 -13.94
N SER A 52 -11.03 -10.44 -13.47
CA SER A 52 -11.33 -9.24 -14.27
C SER A 52 -10.23 -8.19 -14.15
N MET A 53 -9.57 -8.08 -13.00
CA MET A 53 -8.48 -7.12 -12.80
C MET A 53 -7.17 -7.54 -13.48
N VAL A 54 -6.79 -8.81 -13.30
CA VAL A 54 -5.54 -9.38 -13.81
C VAL A 54 -5.81 -10.74 -14.49
N PRO A 55 -6.47 -10.75 -15.66
CA PRO A 55 -6.83 -12.00 -16.33
C PRO A 55 -5.62 -12.78 -16.86
N PRO A 56 -5.63 -14.13 -16.76
CA PRO A 56 -4.72 -15.01 -17.48
C PRO A 56 -5.19 -15.19 -18.94
N TYR A 57 -5.08 -14.14 -19.76
CA TYR A 57 -5.57 -14.18 -21.14
C TYR A 57 -4.88 -15.24 -22.02
N GLY A 58 -3.66 -15.66 -21.66
CA GLY A 58 -2.94 -16.76 -22.31
C GLY A 58 -3.50 -18.15 -22.00
N ASP A 59 -4.39 -18.27 -21.01
CA ASP A 59 -5.11 -19.51 -20.73
C ASP A 59 -6.30 -19.68 -21.69
N VAL A 60 -6.26 -20.74 -22.49
CA VAL A 60 -7.32 -21.08 -23.46
C VAL A 60 -8.68 -21.30 -22.80
N ALA A 61 -8.72 -21.68 -21.53
CA ALA A 61 -9.96 -21.89 -20.80
C ALA A 61 -10.57 -20.59 -20.30
N TYR A 62 -9.78 -19.52 -20.12
CA TYR A 62 -10.23 -18.27 -19.47
C TYR A 62 -11.48 -17.69 -20.13
N ALA A 63 -11.45 -17.53 -21.46
CA ALA A 63 -12.58 -16.96 -22.20
C ALA A 63 -13.79 -17.90 -22.19
N ALA A 64 -13.56 -19.21 -22.24
CA ALA A 64 -14.62 -20.22 -22.28
C ALA A 64 -15.39 -20.30 -20.95
N VAL A 65 -14.70 -20.17 -19.81
CA VAL A 65 -15.32 -20.26 -18.47
C VAL A 65 -15.89 -18.92 -17.97
N ARG A 66 -15.69 -17.83 -18.72
CA ARG A 66 -16.16 -16.47 -18.37
C ARG A 66 -16.96 -15.82 -19.50
N PRO A 67 -18.03 -16.47 -19.99
CA PRO A 67 -18.83 -15.93 -21.09
C PRO A 67 -19.39 -14.55 -20.72
N GLY A 68 -19.20 -13.57 -21.60
CA GLY A 68 -19.73 -12.21 -21.46
C GLY A 68 -18.87 -11.25 -20.62
N ILE A 69 -17.96 -11.74 -19.78
CA ILE A 69 -17.10 -10.90 -18.92
C ILE A 69 -15.59 -11.14 -19.11
N ALA A 70 -15.20 -12.09 -19.94
CA ALA A 70 -13.80 -12.27 -20.32
C ALA A 70 -13.28 -11.04 -21.07
N LEU A 71 -12.13 -10.52 -20.64
CA LEU A 71 -11.48 -9.44 -21.38
C LEU A 71 -10.93 -9.94 -22.71
N GLN A 72 -11.01 -9.07 -23.73
CA GLN A 72 -10.39 -9.36 -25.01
C GLN A 72 -8.85 -9.37 -24.86
N PRO A 73 -8.16 -10.30 -25.52
CA PRO A 73 -6.69 -10.37 -25.48
C PRO A 73 -6.03 -9.06 -25.93
N PRO A 74 -4.84 -8.73 -25.40
CA PRO A 74 -4.08 -7.55 -25.80
C PRO A 74 -3.89 -7.48 -27.32
N SER A 75 -4.06 -6.28 -27.87
CA SER A 75 -3.84 -5.97 -29.29
C SER A 75 -3.13 -4.63 -29.40
N HIS A 76 -2.15 -4.53 -30.29
CA HIS A 76 -1.35 -3.32 -30.42
C HIS A 76 -2.19 -2.14 -30.93
N GLY A 77 -2.28 -1.07 -30.14
CA GLY A 77 -2.99 0.15 -30.50
C GLY A 77 -4.47 0.19 -30.09
N GLU A 78 -4.98 -0.82 -29.38
CA GLU A 78 -6.37 -0.84 -28.89
C GLU A 78 -6.43 -0.61 -27.36
N SER A 79 -7.00 0.52 -26.94
CA SER A 79 -7.08 0.91 -25.52
C SER A 79 -8.11 0.14 -24.70
N GLU A 80 -9.15 -0.37 -25.35
CA GLU A 80 -10.28 -1.04 -24.68
C GLU A 80 -10.00 -2.51 -24.34
N ARG A 81 -8.83 -3.04 -24.76
CA ARG A 81 -8.45 -4.43 -24.52
C ARG A 81 -7.54 -4.57 -23.31
N ALA A 82 -7.42 -5.80 -22.84
CA ALA A 82 -6.50 -6.11 -21.76
C ALA A 82 -5.07 -5.65 -22.10
N VAL A 83 -4.33 -5.21 -21.09
CA VAL A 83 -2.98 -4.66 -21.24
C VAL A 83 -1.97 -5.72 -20.84
N ASP A 84 -1.19 -6.22 -21.79
CA ASP A 84 -0.23 -7.29 -21.56
C ASP A 84 0.79 -6.97 -20.45
N LEU A 85 0.98 -7.92 -19.53
CA LEU A 85 1.98 -7.86 -18.48
C LEU A 85 3.23 -8.68 -18.82
N ASP A 86 3.05 -9.91 -19.31
CA ASP A 86 4.12 -10.90 -19.45
C ASP A 86 3.89 -11.96 -20.55
N GLY A 87 2.90 -11.80 -21.42
CA GLY A 87 2.53 -12.76 -22.44
C GLY A 87 1.51 -13.82 -22.00
N PHE A 88 1.14 -13.85 -20.71
CA PHE A 88 0.13 -14.76 -20.17
C PHE A 88 -0.93 -14.04 -19.34
N PHE A 89 -0.51 -13.14 -18.48
CA PHE A 89 -1.38 -12.25 -17.70
C PHE A 89 -1.47 -10.87 -18.35
N ALA A 90 -2.59 -10.21 -18.11
CA ALA A 90 -2.81 -8.83 -18.53
C ALA A 90 -3.49 -8.03 -17.41
N LEU A 91 -3.48 -6.71 -17.50
CA LEU A 91 -4.30 -5.81 -16.67
C LEU A 91 -5.62 -5.49 -17.37
N HIS A 92 -6.66 -5.23 -16.58
CA HIS A 92 -7.85 -4.54 -17.07
C HIS A 92 -7.48 -3.18 -17.71
N PRO A 93 -8.13 -2.74 -18.81
CA PRO A 93 -7.89 -1.45 -19.45
C PRO A 93 -7.83 -0.27 -18.47
N SER A 94 -8.80 -0.19 -17.55
CA SER A 94 -8.85 0.87 -16.52
C SER A 94 -7.68 0.86 -15.53
N LEU A 95 -6.89 -0.22 -15.49
CA LEU A 95 -5.68 -0.36 -14.68
C LEU A 95 -4.40 -0.12 -15.51
N ALA A 96 -4.49 0.25 -16.78
CA ALA A 96 -3.36 0.62 -17.63
C ALA A 96 -2.37 1.61 -16.96
N PRO A 97 -2.79 2.60 -16.15
CA PRO A 97 -1.86 3.48 -15.43
C PRO A 97 -0.91 2.77 -14.46
N LEU A 98 -1.17 1.51 -14.08
CA LEU A 98 -0.29 0.71 -13.22
C LEU A 98 0.82 -0.01 -14.00
N LEU A 99 0.74 -0.10 -15.33
CA LEU A 99 1.71 -0.80 -16.16
C LEU A 99 3.16 -0.28 -15.98
N PRO A 100 3.43 1.04 -15.85
CA PRO A 100 4.78 1.52 -15.56
C PRO A 100 5.35 0.93 -14.27
N LEU A 101 4.54 0.80 -13.20
CA LEU A 101 4.98 0.22 -11.93
C LEU A 101 5.33 -1.26 -12.07
N TRP A 102 4.59 -2.01 -12.89
CA TRP A 102 4.92 -3.39 -13.22
C TRP A 102 6.27 -3.48 -13.96
N ARG A 103 6.44 -2.68 -15.02
CA ARG A 103 7.68 -2.65 -15.82
C ARG A 103 8.90 -2.24 -15.00
N ASP A 104 8.72 -1.32 -14.06
CA ASP A 104 9.75 -0.86 -13.13
C ASP A 104 10.00 -1.84 -11.98
N ARG A 105 9.29 -2.98 -11.93
CA ARG A 105 9.34 -3.99 -10.85
C ARG A 105 9.01 -3.41 -9.46
N ALA A 106 8.16 -2.39 -9.44
CA ALA A 106 7.62 -1.75 -8.23
C ALA A 106 6.20 -2.22 -7.88
N LEU A 107 5.56 -3.01 -8.75
CA LEU A 107 4.27 -3.67 -8.53
C LEU A 107 4.43 -5.19 -8.61
N ALA A 108 3.78 -5.90 -7.70
CA ALA A 108 3.65 -7.35 -7.74
C ALA A 108 2.17 -7.74 -7.62
N VAL A 109 1.77 -8.77 -8.37
CA VAL A 109 0.45 -9.39 -8.27
C VAL A 109 0.65 -10.82 -7.79
N VAL A 110 -0.08 -11.22 -6.75
CA VAL A 110 -0.04 -12.57 -6.21
C VAL A 110 -1.39 -13.23 -6.49
N HIS A 111 -1.37 -14.29 -7.29
CA HIS A 111 -2.56 -15.06 -7.65
C HIS A 111 -2.72 -16.28 -6.74
N ALA A 112 -3.92 -16.88 -6.77
CA ALA A 112 -4.25 -18.10 -6.03
C ALA A 112 -3.92 -18.05 -4.53
N CYS A 113 -3.99 -16.86 -3.93
CA CYS A 113 -3.87 -16.64 -2.49
C CYS A 113 -5.24 -16.39 -1.87
N GLY A 114 -5.43 -16.84 -0.62
CA GLY A 114 -6.67 -16.65 0.11
C GLY A 114 -6.55 -17.10 1.57
N SER A 115 -7.62 -16.87 2.33
CA SER A 115 -7.71 -17.34 3.72
C SER A 115 -7.79 -18.88 3.76
N PRO A 116 -7.03 -19.55 4.66
CA PRO A 116 -7.21 -20.98 4.92
C PRO A 116 -8.49 -21.27 5.72
N ASP A 117 -9.08 -20.26 6.36
CA ASP A 117 -10.34 -20.36 7.08
C ASP A 117 -11.53 -20.24 6.12
N THR A 118 -12.50 -21.15 6.24
CA THR A 118 -13.66 -21.28 5.35
C THR A 118 -14.91 -20.57 5.85
N THR A 119 -14.78 -19.57 6.72
CA THR A 119 -15.91 -18.79 7.23
C THR A 119 -16.74 -18.20 6.09
N ARG A 120 -18.06 -18.17 6.29
CA ARG A 120 -19.01 -17.50 5.37
C ARG A 120 -19.40 -16.11 5.85
N SER A 121 -18.87 -15.67 6.99
CA SER A 121 -19.07 -14.32 7.53
C SER A 121 -18.07 -13.37 6.89
N HIS A 122 -18.58 -12.35 6.18
CA HIS A 122 -17.75 -11.29 5.62
C HIS A 122 -17.00 -10.50 6.69
N PHE A 123 -17.62 -10.34 7.87
CA PHE A 123 -16.99 -9.66 9.02
C PHE A 123 -15.80 -10.46 9.54
N ASP A 124 -15.99 -11.77 9.77
CA ASP A 124 -14.92 -12.64 10.27
C ASP A 124 -13.78 -12.74 9.26
N ALA A 125 -14.09 -12.89 7.96
CA ALA A 125 -13.07 -12.95 6.92
C ALA A 125 -12.25 -11.64 6.85
N GLN A 126 -12.90 -10.48 7.00
CA GLN A 126 -12.22 -9.18 7.03
C GLN A 126 -11.31 -9.08 8.27
N ASP A 127 -11.82 -9.41 9.46
CA ASP A 127 -11.06 -9.38 10.70
C ASP A 127 -9.84 -10.30 10.62
N TYR A 128 -9.98 -11.51 10.06
CA TYR A 128 -8.87 -12.45 9.86
C TYR A 128 -7.83 -11.94 8.86
N MET A 129 -8.25 -11.25 7.79
CA MET A 129 -7.32 -10.64 6.85
C MET A 129 -6.58 -9.45 7.47
N GLU A 130 -7.20 -8.65 8.33
CA GLU A 130 -6.58 -7.50 9.00
C GLU A 130 -5.67 -7.91 10.17
N THR A 131 -6.06 -8.95 10.90
CA THR A 131 -5.26 -9.50 12.02
C THR A 131 -4.13 -10.39 11.55
N GLY A 132 -4.34 -11.15 10.46
CA GLY A 132 -3.41 -12.19 10.00
C GLY A 132 -3.51 -13.49 10.80
N THR A 133 -4.59 -13.70 11.55
CA THR A 133 -4.81 -14.91 12.38
C THR A 133 -6.17 -15.57 12.09
N PRO A 134 -6.32 -16.28 10.95
CA PRO A 134 -7.56 -16.93 10.60
C PRO A 134 -8.05 -17.91 11.68
N GLY A 135 -9.34 -17.83 12.01
CA GLY A 135 -9.97 -18.68 13.04
C GLY A 135 -9.78 -18.22 14.49
N VAL A 136 -8.97 -17.18 14.74
CA VAL A 136 -8.71 -16.66 16.10
C VAL A 136 -9.26 -15.23 16.23
N LYS A 137 -10.41 -15.09 16.89
CA LYS A 137 -11.07 -13.78 17.10
C LYS A 137 -10.51 -12.97 18.26
N SER A 138 -9.71 -13.58 19.12
CA SER A 138 -9.17 -12.94 20.32
C SER A 138 -7.79 -12.30 20.11
N THR A 139 -7.30 -12.24 18.86
CA THR A 139 -6.01 -11.62 18.53
C THR A 139 -6.04 -10.13 18.85
N PRO A 140 -5.22 -9.63 19.78
CA PRO A 140 -5.31 -8.23 20.25
C PRO A 140 -4.86 -7.20 19.21
N ASP A 141 -3.85 -7.52 18.41
CA ASP A 141 -3.25 -6.65 17.40
C ASP A 141 -2.88 -7.43 16.13
N GLY A 142 -3.08 -6.80 14.97
CA GLY A 142 -2.82 -7.37 13.64
C GLY A 142 -1.58 -6.80 12.96
N TRP A 143 -1.24 -7.34 11.79
CA TRP A 143 -0.19 -6.75 10.95
C TRP A 143 -0.53 -5.32 10.49
N LEU A 144 -1.81 -5.00 10.32
CA LEU A 144 -2.27 -3.69 9.88
C LEU A 144 -2.20 -2.60 10.96
N ALA A 145 -2.14 -3.00 12.24
CA ALA A 145 -2.16 -2.11 13.40
C ALA A 145 -0.75 -1.77 13.95
N ARG A 146 0.32 -2.03 13.18
CA ARG A 146 1.73 -1.91 13.59
C ARG A 146 2.44 -0.67 13.05
#